data_AF-A0A7S2P8Y8-F1
#
_entry.id   AF-A0A7S2P8Y8-F1
#
_cell.length_a   1.000
_cell.length_b   1.000
_cell.length_c   1.000
_cell.angle_alpha   90.00
_cell.angle_beta   90.00
_cell.angle_gamma   90.00
#
_symmetry.space_group_name_H-M   'P 1'
#
loop_
_entity.id
_entity.type
_entity.pdbx_description
1 polymer ?
#
loop_
_entity_poly.entity_id
_entity_poly.type
_entity_poly.pdbx_seq_one_letter_code
_entity_poly.pdbx_strand_id
1 'polypeptide(L)'
;MAEEASKQLETMSLQEKPADSPAPAAAAEGTADAPAGGEKKLSKNQLKKLAKGKGKKDKKDKPKWNQPGEGKKKKDDAKSKALTLPKPEFVNTTPKGHKKDLSATPMADAYHPQAVEAAWQDWWEECGFYSCDPKTAEGKSDDEKFVMVIPPPNVTGSLHLGHALTAAVEDTLTRWHRMLGHSTLYVPGTDHAGIATQSVVEKMLMKETKQTRHDLGREEFIKKVWEWKGEYGNRITTQLRRLGSSVDWSRERFTMDEMCSKAVIEAFNRFHEDGLLYRAERLGNWSCALKSAISDIEVDYIELEGRTFLEVKTHKGNANDPKGRYEFGVLT
;
A
#
# COMPACT_ATOMS: atom_id res chain seq x y z
N MET A 1 -21.05 39.08 14.65
CA MET A 1 -19.83 38.44 15.21
C MET A 1 -19.00 37.66 14.18
N ALA A 2 -19.56 36.96 13.20
CA ALA A 2 -18.77 36.38 12.10
C ALA A 2 -18.42 37.37 10.97
N GLU A 3 -19.24 38.41 10.78
CA GLU A 3 -19.03 39.46 9.76
C GLU A 3 -18.01 40.54 10.18
N GLU A 4 -17.77 40.67 11.48
CA GLU A 4 -16.87 41.66 12.06
C GLU A 4 -15.40 41.20 12.04
N ALA A 5 -15.17 39.88 12.09
CA ALA A 5 -13.86 39.27 11.93
C ALA A 5 -13.35 39.35 10.48
N SER A 6 -14.24 39.35 9.50
CA SER A 6 -13.86 39.44 8.08
C SER A 6 -13.39 40.84 7.66
N LYS A 7 -13.85 41.89 8.34
CA LYS A 7 -13.43 43.29 8.06
C LYS A 7 -12.10 43.68 8.72
N GLN A 8 -11.66 42.97 9.75
CA GLN A 8 -10.36 43.23 10.39
C GLN A 8 -9.17 42.62 9.64
N LEU A 9 -9.41 41.63 8.76
CA LEU A 9 -8.36 41.01 7.94
C LEU A 9 -8.00 41.80 6.67
N GLU A 10 -8.86 42.71 6.21
CA GLU A 10 -8.63 43.49 4.97
C GLU A 10 -7.89 44.83 5.18
N THR A 11 -7.59 45.24 6.42
CA THR A 11 -6.99 46.56 6.71
C THR A 11 -5.56 46.54 7.25
N MET A 12 -4.90 45.39 7.36
CA MET A 12 -3.49 45.33 7.79
C MET A 12 -2.53 45.47 6.60
N SER A 13 -2.29 46.72 6.21
CA SER A 13 -1.17 47.14 5.38
C SER A 13 0.16 46.80 6.07
N LEU A 14 0.98 45.97 5.42
CA LEU A 14 2.32 45.61 5.88
C LEU A 14 3.30 46.77 5.60
N GLN A 15 3.65 47.52 6.64
CA GLN A 15 4.86 48.34 6.65
C GLN A 15 6.07 47.44 6.90
N GLU A 16 6.99 47.38 5.93
CA GLU A 16 8.28 46.71 6.06
C GLU A 16 9.13 47.37 7.17
N LYS A 17 9.64 46.55 8.08
CA LYS A 17 10.79 46.89 8.93
C LYS A 17 11.92 45.91 8.64
N PRO A 18 13.17 46.37 8.46
CA PRO A 18 14.31 45.49 8.22
C PRO A 18 14.67 44.74 9.51
N ALA A 19 14.89 43.43 9.39
CA ALA A 19 15.37 42.59 10.48
C ALA A 19 16.91 42.54 10.46
N ASP A 20 17.53 43.02 11.54
CA ASP A 20 18.96 42.84 11.82
C ASP A 20 19.27 41.34 12.02
N SER A 21 20.29 40.85 11.34
CA SER A 21 20.85 39.51 11.51
C SER A 21 22.02 39.55 12.49
N PRO A 22 22.14 38.65 13.48
CA PRO A 22 23.41 38.41 14.14
C PRO A 22 24.28 37.43 13.33
N ALA A 23 25.55 37.81 13.15
CA ALA A 23 26.59 37.04 12.50
C ALA A 23 26.99 35.77 13.31
N PRO A 24 27.56 34.73 12.68
CA PRO A 24 27.90 33.47 13.34
C PRO A 24 29.17 33.58 14.19
N ALA A 25 29.13 33.02 15.40
CA ALA A 25 30.30 32.91 16.27
C ALA A 25 31.23 31.78 15.81
N ALA A 26 32.53 32.09 15.84
CA ALA A 26 33.64 31.25 15.40
C ALA A 26 34.00 30.13 16.39
N ALA A 27 34.76 29.18 15.84
CA ALA A 27 35.26 27.93 16.41
C ALA A 27 35.97 28.04 17.77
N ALA A 28 35.86 26.96 18.56
CA ALA A 28 36.86 26.57 19.55
C ALA A 28 37.23 25.10 19.31
N GLU A 29 38.52 24.87 19.07
CA GLU A 29 39.16 23.57 18.90
C GLU A 29 39.21 22.80 20.24
N GLY A 30 39.05 21.48 20.15
CA GLY A 30 39.27 20.55 21.25
C GLY A 30 39.54 19.15 20.70
N THR A 31 40.82 18.79 20.68
CA THR A 31 41.38 17.51 20.23
C THR A 31 40.97 16.34 21.13
N ALA A 32 40.50 15.23 20.56
CA ALA A 32 40.64 13.88 21.12
C ALA A 32 40.43 12.80 20.05
N ASP A 33 41.27 11.77 20.09
CA ASP A 33 41.51 10.71 19.12
C ASP A 33 40.30 9.86 18.68
N ALA A 34 40.37 9.41 17.42
CA ALA A 34 39.54 8.34 16.85
C ALA A 34 40.07 6.94 17.24
N PRO A 35 39.25 5.89 17.08
CA PRO A 35 39.59 4.98 15.98
C PRO A 35 38.42 4.73 15.02
N ALA A 36 38.84 4.44 13.79
CA ALA A 36 38.04 4.27 12.59
C ALA A 36 37.05 3.09 12.64
N GLY A 37 35.90 3.29 11.99
CA GLY A 37 34.88 2.24 11.79
C GLY A 37 33.70 2.71 10.95
N GLY A 38 33.94 3.26 9.77
CA GLY A 38 32.88 3.70 8.85
C GLY A 38 32.37 2.56 7.97
N GLU A 39 31.16 2.07 8.22
CA GLU A 39 30.41 1.23 7.27
C GLU A 39 29.87 2.08 6.11
N LYS A 40 30.38 1.86 4.90
CA LYS A 40 29.80 2.43 3.67
C LYS A 40 28.50 1.67 3.32
N LYS A 41 27.35 2.35 3.36
CA LYS A 41 26.10 1.84 2.79
C LYS A 41 26.23 1.79 1.25
N LEU A 42 26.07 0.58 0.68
CA LEU A 42 26.12 0.33 -0.76
C LEU A 42 24.78 0.67 -1.44
N SER A 43 24.84 1.17 -2.68
CA SER A 43 23.64 1.50 -3.46
C SER A 43 22.96 0.26 -4.08
N LYS A 44 21.66 0.36 -4.38
CA LYS A 44 20.80 -0.70 -4.94
C LYS A 44 21.35 -1.31 -6.26
N ASN A 45 22.16 -0.55 -7.00
CA ASN A 45 22.82 -1.01 -8.23
C ASN A 45 24.13 -1.78 -7.97
N GLN A 46 24.84 -1.49 -6.87
CA GLN A 46 26.02 -2.26 -6.45
C GLN A 46 25.63 -3.65 -5.92
N LEU A 47 24.51 -3.75 -5.20
CA LEU A 47 23.90 -5.03 -4.81
C LEU A 47 23.49 -5.89 -6.03
N LYS A 48 22.99 -5.27 -7.10
CA LYS A 48 22.66 -5.98 -8.35
C LYS A 48 23.89 -6.46 -9.13
N LYS A 49 25.01 -5.73 -9.09
CA LYS A 49 26.29 -6.16 -9.71
C LYS A 49 26.94 -7.31 -8.94
N LEU A 50 26.89 -7.29 -7.61
CA LEU A 50 27.35 -8.40 -6.77
C LEU A 50 26.51 -9.68 -6.93
N ALA A 51 25.20 -9.54 -7.18
CA ALA A 51 24.31 -10.67 -7.44
C ALA A 51 24.51 -11.36 -8.80
N LYS A 52 25.26 -10.75 -9.74
CA LYS A 52 25.45 -11.27 -11.12
C LYS A 52 26.86 -11.78 -11.43
N GLY A 53 27.79 -11.76 -10.47
CA GLY A 53 29.17 -12.18 -10.69
C GLY A 53 29.65 -13.22 -9.69
N LYS A 54 29.28 -14.51 -9.89
CA LYS A 54 30.11 -15.69 -9.56
C LYS A 54 29.36 -16.97 -9.93
N GLY A 55 29.75 -17.55 -11.06
CA GLY A 55 29.39 -18.92 -11.44
C GLY A 55 30.58 -19.87 -11.21
N LYS A 56 30.25 -21.03 -10.61
CA LYS A 56 30.87 -22.38 -10.64
C LYS A 56 31.86 -22.86 -9.56
N LYS A 57 31.48 -24.06 -9.04
CA LYS A 57 32.13 -25.05 -8.15
C LYS A 57 32.15 -24.67 -6.66
N ASP A 58 31.57 -25.42 -5.71
CA ASP A 58 31.46 -26.87 -5.55
C ASP A 58 30.09 -27.38 -5.08
N LYS A 59 29.73 -28.60 -5.50
CA LYS A 59 28.57 -29.37 -5.05
C LYS A 59 28.91 -30.08 -3.73
N LYS A 60 28.22 -29.74 -2.64
CA LYS A 60 27.98 -30.66 -1.52
C LYS A 60 26.61 -30.36 -0.87
N ASP A 61 25.75 -31.36 -0.99
CA ASP A 61 24.54 -31.69 -0.23
C ASP A 61 23.59 -30.58 0.25
N LYS A 62 22.48 -30.42 -0.50
CA LYS A 62 21.22 -29.92 0.05
C LYS A 62 20.21 -31.07 0.09
N PRO A 63 19.48 -31.27 1.21
CA PRO A 63 18.51 -32.35 1.35
C PRO A 63 17.34 -32.11 0.39
N LYS A 64 17.02 -33.13 -0.43
CA LYS A 64 15.88 -33.10 -1.36
C LYS A 64 14.63 -33.57 -0.62
N TRP A 65 13.74 -32.65 -0.29
CA TRP A 65 12.35 -32.98 0.05
C TRP A 65 11.56 -33.17 -1.26
N ASN A 66 10.72 -34.20 -1.33
CA ASN A 66 9.85 -34.58 -2.46
C ASN A 66 10.53 -35.10 -3.76
N GLN A 67 11.06 -36.32 -3.71
CA GLN A 67 11.07 -37.20 -4.90
C GLN A 67 10.21 -38.45 -4.64
N PRO A 68 9.29 -38.83 -5.54
CA PRO A 68 8.61 -40.12 -5.46
C PRO A 68 9.64 -41.24 -5.66
N GLY A 69 9.64 -42.24 -4.77
CA GLY A 69 10.60 -43.35 -4.81
C GLY A 69 10.52 -44.17 -6.10
N GLU A 70 11.67 -44.38 -6.73
CA GLU A 70 11.83 -45.34 -7.83
C GLU A 70 11.76 -46.77 -7.28
N GLY A 71 10.74 -47.52 -7.71
CA GLY A 71 10.63 -48.93 -7.36
C GLY A 71 9.28 -49.57 -7.64
N LYS A 72 8.81 -49.59 -8.89
CA LYS A 72 7.89 -50.63 -9.33
C LYS A 72 8.06 -50.96 -10.82
N LYS A 73 8.28 -52.26 -11.07
CA LYS A 73 8.50 -52.93 -12.34
C LYS A 73 7.44 -52.58 -13.39
N LYS A 74 7.90 -52.36 -14.63
CA LYS A 74 7.13 -52.43 -15.88
C LYS A 74 6.16 -53.62 -15.85
N LYS A 75 4.87 -53.33 -16.04
CA LYS A 75 3.88 -54.33 -16.46
C LYS A 75 2.98 -53.67 -17.50
N ASP A 76 3.28 -54.03 -18.74
CA ASP A 76 2.46 -54.08 -19.96
C ASP A 76 1.29 -53.10 -20.11
N ASP A 77 1.45 -52.25 -21.13
CA ASP A 77 0.45 -51.41 -21.75
C ASP A 77 -0.74 -52.23 -22.29
N ALA A 78 -1.90 -52.18 -21.61
CA ALA A 78 -3.23 -52.31 -22.23
C ALA A 78 -4.36 -52.03 -21.21
N LYS A 79 -5.28 -51.11 -21.57
CA LYS A 79 -6.50 -50.65 -20.84
C LYS A 79 -6.21 -49.80 -19.60
N SER A 80 -6.66 -48.56 -19.46
CA SER A 80 -7.88 -47.91 -19.94
C SER A 80 -7.62 -46.42 -20.18
N LYS A 81 -8.13 -45.85 -21.28
CA LYS A 81 -8.45 -44.41 -21.33
C LYS A 81 -9.48 -44.16 -20.23
N ALA A 82 -9.03 -43.76 -19.04
CA ALA A 82 -9.92 -43.17 -18.06
C ALA A 82 -10.45 -41.90 -18.70
N LEU A 83 -11.74 -41.86 -19.01
CA LEU A 83 -12.43 -40.60 -19.24
C LEU A 83 -12.17 -39.74 -18.00
N THR A 84 -11.43 -38.65 -18.16
CA THR A 84 -11.41 -37.56 -17.19
C THR A 84 -12.83 -37.00 -17.15
N LEU A 85 -13.65 -37.56 -16.27
CA LEU A 85 -14.93 -36.97 -15.91
C LEU A 85 -14.62 -35.54 -15.42
N PRO A 86 -15.36 -34.52 -15.88
CA PRO A 86 -15.23 -33.18 -15.33
C PRO A 86 -15.43 -33.27 -13.82
N LYS A 87 -14.46 -32.76 -13.05
CA LYS A 87 -14.63 -32.66 -11.60
C LYS A 87 -15.92 -31.90 -11.35
N PRO A 88 -16.86 -32.43 -10.55
CA PRO A 88 -18.10 -31.73 -10.27
C PRO A 88 -17.76 -30.36 -9.67
N GLU A 89 -18.33 -29.30 -10.24
CA GLU A 89 -18.17 -27.96 -9.70
C GLU A 89 -18.75 -27.91 -8.29
N PHE A 90 -17.96 -27.40 -7.35
CA PHE A 90 -18.42 -27.24 -5.98
C PHE A 90 -19.52 -26.16 -5.92
N VAL A 91 -20.71 -26.54 -5.46
CA VAL A 91 -21.82 -25.62 -5.19
C VAL A 91 -21.93 -25.42 -3.67
N ASN A 92 -21.82 -24.18 -3.22
CA ASN A 92 -22.03 -23.85 -1.81
C ASN A 92 -23.54 -23.84 -1.51
N THR A 93 -24.00 -24.82 -0.73
CA THR A 93 -25.40 -24.92 -0.26
C THR A 93 -25.63 -24.26 1.10
N THR A 94 -24.59 -23.77 1.76
CA THR A 94 -24.70 -23.14 3.08
C THR A 94 -25.23 -21.71 2.92
N PRO A 95 -26.33 -21.33 3.60
CA PRO A 95 -26.81 -19.96 3.61
C PRO A 95 -25.74 -18.99 4.12
N LYS A 96 -25.76 -17.74 3.63
CA LYS A 96 -24.80 -16.72 4.07
C LYS A 96 -24.87 -16.53 5.59
N GLY A 97 -23.71 -16.41 6.23
CA GLY A 97 -23.59 -16.21 7.69
C GLY A 97 -23.84 -17.47 8.52
N HIS A 98 -24.24 -18.59 7.92
CA HIS A 98 -24.49 -19.83 8.66
C HIS A 98 -23.25 -20.71 8.74
N LYS A 99 -23.09 -21.41 9.86
CA LYS A 99 -22.04 -22.40 10.01
C LYS A 99 -22.28 -23.54 9.01
N LYS A 100 -21.22 -23.88 8.28
CA LYS A 100 -21.22 -25.02 7.36
C LYS A 100 -21.56 -26.32 8.09
N ASP A 101 -22.39 -27.15 7.48
CA ASP A 101 -22.66 -28.50 7.95
C ASP A 101 -21.43 -29.41 7.72
N LEU A 102 -20.96 -30.02 8.81
CA LEU A 102 -19.79 -30.91 8.83
C LEU A 102 -20.17 -32.38 9.02
N SER A 103 -21.48 -32.71 9.03
CA SER A 103 -21.99 -34.07 9.25
C SER A 103 -21.93 -34.97 8.01
N ALA A 104 -21.46 -34.44 6.88
CA ALA A 104 -21.38 -35.20 5.63
C ALA A 104 -20.47 -36.43 5.77
N THR A 105 -21.07 -37.62 5.63
CA THR A 105 -20.38 -38.90 5.56
C THR A 105 -20.76 -39.65 4.27
N PRO A 106 -19.82 -40.29 3.56
CA PRO A 106 -18.39 -40.41 3.87
C PRO A 106 -17.59 -39.11 3.59
N MET A 107 -16.42 -38.98 4.21
CA MET A 107 -15.49 -37.89 3.89
C MET A 107 -15.01 -37.97 2.44
N ALA A 108 -14.73 -36.82 1.82
CA ALA A 108 -14.20 -36.78 0.46
C ALA A 108 -12.79 -37.41 0.37
N ASP A 109 -12.50 -38.05 -0.76
CA ASP A 109 -11.23 -38.76 -0.99
C ASP A 109 -10.00 -37.83 -1.02
N ALA A 110 -10.19 -36.52 -1.22
CA ALA A 110 -9.12 -35.54 -1.27
C ALA A 110 -9.56 -34.16 -0.76
N TYR A 111 -8.59 -33.35 -0.30
CA TYR A 111 -8.82 -31.96 0.11
C TYR A 111 -9.24 -31.10 -1.09
N HIS A 112 -10.36 -30.39 -0.93
CA HIS A 112 -10.88 -29.45 -1.92
C HIS A 112 -10.97 -28.04 -1.31
N PRO A 113 -9.97 -27.15 -1.52
CA PRO A 113 -9.89 -25.86 -0.83
C PRO A 113 -11.15 -25.01 -0.99
N GLN A 114 -11.69 -24.90 -2.20
CA GLN A 114 -12.90 -24.11 -2.45
C GLN A 114 -14.11 -24.64 -1.68
N ALA A 115 -14.18 -25.95 -1.47
CA ALA A 115 -15.28 -26.54 -0.71
C ALA A 115 -15.07 -26.30 0.78
N VAL A 116 -13.82 -26.38 1.26
CA VAL A 116 -13.48 -26.16 2.66
C VAL A 116 -13.64 -24.69 3.04
N GLU A 117 -13.06 -23.76 2.30
CA GLU A 117 -13.08 -22.30 2.59
C GLU A 117 -14.48 -21.68 2.52
N ALA A 118 -15.38 -22.26 1.72
CA ALA A 118 -16.73 -21.72 1.54
C ALA A 118 -17.48 -21.59 2.87
N ALA A 119 -18.25 -20.50 2.98
CA ALA A 119 -19.08 -20.12 4.13
C ALA A 119 -18.34 -19.77 5.44
N TRP A 120 -17.05 -20.10 5.63
CA TRP A 120 -16.36 -19.79 6.90
C TRP A 120 -16.25 -18.29 7.17
N GLN A 121 -15.83 -17.50 6.18
CA GLN A 121 -15.68 -16.06 6.39
C GLN A 121 -17.02 -15.39 6.69
N ASP A 122 -18.06 -15.68 5.90
CA ASP A 122 -19.39 -15.13 6.17
C ASP A 122 -19.89 -15.49 7.58
N TRP A 123 -19.68 -16.75 8.02
CA TRP A 123 -20.05 -17.18 9.36
C TRP A 123 -19.21 -16.52 10.47
N TRP A 124 -17.90 -16.42 10.29
CA TRP A 124 -17.01 -15.79 11.26
C TRP A 124 -17.28 -14.30 11.44
N GLU A 125 -17.60 -13.61 10.34
CA GLU A 125 -18.04 -12.21 10.36
C GLU A 125 -19.37 -12.06 11.09
N GLU A 126 -20.37 -12.89 10.78
CA GLU A 126 -21.70 -12.86 11.43
C GLU A 126 -21.62 -13.13 12.94
N CYS A 127 -20.75 -14.05 13.37
CA CYS A 127 -20.52 -14.32 14.79
C CYS A 127 -19.67 -13.26 15.51
N GLY A 128 -19.09 -12.30 14.79
CA GLY A 128 -18.27 -11.25 15.37
C GLY A 128 -16.94 -11.74 15.97
N PHE A 129 -16.41 -12.90 15.55
CA PHE A 129 -15.20 -13.50 16.14
C PHE A 129 -13.94 -12.65 15.98
N TYR A 130 -13.94 -11.70 15.05
CA TYR A 130 -12.82 -10.81 14.82
C TYR A 130 -12.92 -9.51 15.61
N SER A 131 -14.08 -9.23 16.19
CA SER A 131 -14.32 -8.00 16.95
C SER A 131 -13.58 -8.03 18.28
N CYS A 132 -13.14 -6.85 18.71
CA CYS A 132 -12.60 -6.63 20.04
C CYS A 132 -13.53 -5.66 20.78
N ASP A 133 -14.13 -6.15 21.87
CA ASP A 133 -14.92 -5.30 22.76
C ASP A 133 -13.99 -4.40 23.59
N PRO A 134 -14.15 -3.06 23.52
CA PRO A 134 -13.32 -2.13 24.30
C PRO A 134 -13.39 -2.36 25.81
N LYS A 135 -14.56 -2.73 26.36
CA LYS A 135 -14.71 -2.95 27.80
C LYS A 135 -13.88 -4.13 28.28
N THR A 136 -13.86 -5.20 27.48
CA THR A 136 -13.00 -6.37 27.72
C THR A 136 -11.51 -6.02 27.63
N ALA A 137 -11.14 -5.00 26.84
CA ALA A 137 -9.76 -4.53 26.74
C ALA A 137 -9.34 -3.58 27.88
N GLU A 138 -10.24 -2.75 28.41
CA GLU A 138 -9.95 -1.79 29.48
C GLU A 138 -9.39 -2.45 30.75
N GLY A 139 -9.87 -3.65 31.09
CA GLY A 139 -9.44 -4.40 32.28
C GLY A 139 -8.11 -5.16 32.13
N LYS A 140 -7.47 -5.13 30.95
CA LYS A 140 -6.23 -5.85 30.68
C LYS A 140 -5.01 -4.95 30.72
N SER A 141 -3.86 -5.52 31.06
CA SER A 141 -2.58 -4.82 30.94
C SER A 141 -2.18 -4.66 29.47
N ASP A 142 -1.20 -3.80 29.19
CA ASP A 142 -0.82 -3.48 27.81
C ASP A 142 -0.14 -4.65 27.09
N ASP A 143 0.52 -5.55 27.81
CA ASP A 143 1.10 -6.80 27.29
C ASP A 143 0.04 -7.83 26.89
N GLU A 144 -1.17 -7.73 27.44
CA GLU A 144 -2.32 -8.55 27.09
C GLU A 144 -3.22 -7.91 26.01
N LYS A 145 -2.77 -6.80 25.40
CA LYS A 145 -3.43 -6.14 24.28
C LYS A 145 -2.59 -6.32 23.01
N PHE A 146 -3.27 -6.51 21.90
CA PHE A 146 -2.64 -6.51 20.58
C PHE A 146 -3.49 -5.70 19.63
N VAL A 147 -2.96 -4.60 19.11
CA VAL A 147 -3.68 -3.75 18.15
C VAL A 147 -2.80 -3.54 16.92
N MET A 148 -3.41 -3.72 15.76
CA MET A 148 -2.77 -3.50 14.48
C MET A 148 -3.76 -2.88 13.51
N VAL A 149 -3.26 -2.01 12.63
CA VAL A 149 -4.03 -1.44 11.54
C VAL A 149 -3.46 -2.02 10.26
N ILE A 150 -4.33 -2.49 9.36
CA ILE A 150 -3.86 -2.91 8.03
C ILE A 150 -3.21 -1.70 7.37
N PRO A 151 -2.01 -1.83 6.77
CA PRO A 151 -1.47 -0.82 5.88
C PRO A 151 -2.50 -0.59 4.78
N PRO A 152 -3.22 0.54 4.78
CA PRO A 152 -4.45 0.66 4.01
C PRO A 152 -4.10 0.61 2.51
N PRO A 153 -4.55 -0.41 1.76
CA PRO A 153 -4.27 -0.49 0.34
C PRO A 153 -4.87 0.68 -0.43
N ASN A 154 -4.09 1.19 -1.38
CA ASN A 154 -4.51 2.27 -2.26
C ASN A 154 -5.68 1.83 -3.16
N VAL A 155 -6.69 2.68 -3.32
CA VAL A 155 -7.85 2.45 -4.21
C VAL A 155 -7.50 2.61 -5.70
N THR A 156 -6.33 2.12 -6.12
CA THR A 156 -5.78 2.28 -7.48
C THR A 156 -5.93 1.04 -8.36
N GLY A 157 -6.55 -0.03 -7.86
CA GLY A 157 -6.66 -1.30 -8.59
C GLY A 157 -6.95 -2.50 -7.71
N SER A 158 -6.51 -3.68 -8.16
CA SER A 158 -6.63 -4.94 -7.42
C SER A 158 -5.40 -5.23 -6.58
N LEU A 159 -5.59 -5.97 -5.50
CA LEU A 159 -4.48 -6.50 -4.71
C LEU A 159 -3.66 -7.50 -5.53
N HIS A 160 -2.34 -7.39 -5.39
CA HIS A 160 -1.33 -8.31 -5.92
C HIS A 160 -0.69 -9.18 -4.82
N LEU A 161 0.17 -10.12 -5.21
CA LEU A 161 0.82 -11.08 -4.28
C LEU A 161 1.54 -10.42 -3.09
N GLY A 162 2.15 -9.25 -3.27
CA GLY A 162 2.72 -8.47 -2.16
C GLY A 162 1.72 -8.16 -1.04
N HIS A 163 0.50 -7.76 -1.37
CA HIS A 163 -0.55 -7.54 -0.37
C HIS A 163 -0.98 -8.84 0.31
N ALA A 164 -1.04 -9.95 -0.45
CA ALA A 164 -1.36 -11.25 0.12
C ALA A 164 -0.30 -11.71 1.12
N LEU A 165 0.98 -11.46 0.86
CA LEU A 165 2.07 -11.74 1.81
C LEU A 165 1.92 -10.91 3.08
N THR A 166 1.73 -9.60 2.95
CA THR A 166 1.55 -8.70 4.11
C THR A 166 0.35 -9.13 4.95
N ALA A 167 -0.81 -9.33 4.31
CA ALA A 167 -2.03 -9.76 4.99
C ALA A 167 -1.86 -11.12 5.68
N ALA A 168 -1.15 -12.08 5.07
CA ALA A 168 -0.90 -13.39 5.67
C ALA A 168 -0.04 -13.29 6.94
N VAL A 169 0.99 -12.45 6.95
CA VAL A 169 1.84 -12.23 8.13
C VAL A 169 1.04 -11.56 9.25
N GLU A 170 0.32 -10.49 8.92
CA GLU A 170 -0.50 -9.73 9.86
C GLU A 170 -1.61 -10.59 10.46
N ASP A 171 -2.31 -11.37 9.63
CA ASP A 171 -3.37 -12.26 10.07
C ASP A 171 -2.83 -13.39 10.96
N THR A 172 -1.66 -13.93 10.65
CA THR A 172 -1.01 -14.96 11.48
C THR A 172 -0.73 -14.43 12.89
N LEU A 173 -0.15 -13.24 13.00
CA LEU A 173 0.13 -12.60 14.29
C LEU A 173 -1.16 -12.31 15.05
N THR A 174 -2.17 -11.76 14.37
CA THR A 174 -3.48 -11.45 14.95
C THR A 174 -4.14 -12.70 15.50
N ARG A 175 -4.16 -13.79 14.73
CA ARG A 175 -4.74 -15.07 15.17
C ARG A 175 -3.96 -15.65 16.36
N TRP A 176 -2.63 -15.59 16.33
CA TRP A 176 -1.79 -16.06 17.42
C TRP A 176 -2.09 -15.32 18.73
N HIS A 177 -2.11 -13.99 18.72
CA HIS A 177 -2.45 -13.18 19.90
C HIS A 177 -3.88 -13.41 20.39
N ARG A 178 -4.85 -13.53 19.47
CA ARG A 178 -6.23 -13.87 19.82
C ARG A 178 -6.32 -15.23 20.51
N MET A 179 -5.54 -16.22 20.05
CA MET A 179 -5.47 -17.56 20.65
C MET A 179 -4.72 -17.58 22.00
N LEU A 180 -3.80 -16.65 22.24
CA LEU A 180 -3.18 -16.44 23.56
C LEU A 180 -4.14 -15.78 24.57
N GLY A 181 -5.34 -15.38 24.15
CA GLY A 181 -6.32 -14.71 25.00
C GLY A 181 -6.10 -13.20 25.11
N HIS A 182 -5.23 -12.60 24.29
CA HIS A 182 -5.02 -11.15 24.29
C HIS A 182 -6.26 -10.44 23.72
N SER A 183 -6.55 -9.24 24.23
CA SER A 183 -7.53 -8.35 23.60
C SER A 183 -6.97 -7.85 22.27
N THR A 184 -7.43 -8.47 21.19
CA THR A 184 -6.80 -8.42 19.86
C THR A 184 -7.68 -7.68 18.88
N LEU A 185 -7.21 -6.56 18.34
CA LEU A 185 -7.89 -5.75 17.33
C LEU A 185 -7.03 -5.62 16.08
N TYR A 186 -7.59 -6.02 14.94
CA TYR A 186 -6.98 -5.83 13.62
C TYR A 186 -7.91 -5.00 12.75
N VAL A 187 -7.57 -3.73 12.55
CA VAL A 187 -8.46 -2.71 11.93
C VAL A 187 -8.28 -2.70 10.41
N PRO A 188 -9.36 -2.92 9.63
CA PRO A 188 -9.30 -2.80 8.18
C PRO A 188 -9.45 -1.34 7.72
N GLY A 189 -8.92 -1.02 6.54
CA GLY A 189 -9.16 0.25 5.89
C GLY A 189 -8.59 0.32 4.48
N THR A 190 -8.89 1.40 3.77
CA THR A 190 -8.39 1.68 2.43
C THR A 190 -7.90 3.12 2.31
N ASP A 191 -6.90 3.35 1.47
CA ASP A 191 -6.31 4.66 1.24
C ASP A 191 -6.80 5.27 -0.08
N HIS A 192 -7.25 6.53 -0.01
CA HIS A 192 -7.56 7.36 -1.17
C HIS A 192 -6.37 7.59 -2.11
N ALA A 193 -5.14 7.50 -1.61
CA ALA A 193 -3.88 7.56 -2.37
C ALA A 193 -3.71 8.79 -3.30
N GLY A 194 -4.41 9.90 -3.01
CA GLY A 194 -4.31 11.20 -3.68
C GLY A 194 -3.91 11.15 -5.16
N ILE A 195 -2.64 11.52 -5.43
CA ILE A 195 -2.03 11.60 -6.77
C ILE A 195 -2.11 10.28 -7.55
N ALA A 196 -1.95 9.14 -6.87
CA ALA A 196 -1.98 7.83 -7.50
C ALA A 196 -3.38 7.50 -8.04
N THR A 197 -4.42 7.72 -7.24
CA THR A 197 -5.81 7.52 -7.67
C THR A 197 -6.19 8.48 -8.77
N GLN A 198 -5.83 9.76 -8.63
CA GLN A 198 -6.05 10.75 -9.69
C GLN A 198 -5.44 10.30 -11.02
N SER A 199 -4.18 9.85 -11.01
CA SER A 199 -3.47 9.42 -12.21
C SER A 199 -4.09 8.19 -12.87
N VAL A 200 -4.66 7.27 -12.09
CA VAL A 200 -5.34 6.08 -12.62
C VAL A 200 -6.69 6.43 -13.23
N VAL A 201 -7.48 7.27 -12.55
CA VAL A 201 -8.78 7.75 -13.06
C VAL A 201 -8.60 8.59 -14.32
N GLU A 202 -7.59 9.47 -14.38
CA GLU A 202 -7.27 10.22 -15.59
C GLU A 202 -6.93 9.31 -16.78
N LYS A 203 -6.14 8.25 -16.54
CA LYS A 203 -5.82 7.26 -17.59
C LYS A 203 -7.04 6.47 -18.05
N MET A 204 -7.94 6.13 -17.13
CA MET A 204 -9.20 5.46 -17.44
C MET A 204 -10.08 6.36 -18.33
N LEU A 205 -10.30 7.61 -17.92
CA LEU A 205 -11.07 8.59 -18.69
C LEU A 205 -10.51 8.78 -20.09
N MET A 206 -9.18 8.93 -20.19
CA MET A 206 -8.52 9.13 -21.47
C MET A 206 -8.63 7.91 -22.39
N LYS A 207 -8.75 6.69 -21.82
CA LYS A 207 -8.94 5.44 -22.58
C LYS A 207 -10.40 5.27 -23.03
N GLU A 208 -11.36 5.59 -22.18
CA GLU A 208 -12.78 5.30 -22.41
C GLU A 208 -13.48 6.40 -23.20
N THR A 209 -13.31 7.65 -22.79
CA THR A 209 -14.02 8.80 -23.37
C THR A 209 -13.10 9.71 -24.17
N LYS A 210 -11.78 9.48 -24.13
CA LYS A 210 -10.75 10.37 -24.70
C LYS A 210 -10.84 11.81 -24.19
N GLN A 211 -11.31 11.97 -22.95
CA GLN A 211 -11.38 13.25 -22.26
C GLN A 211 -10.33 13.34 -21.16
N THR A 212 -9.88 14.56 -20.88
CA THR A 212 -9.02 14.89 -19.75
C THR A 212 -9.84 15.35 -18.55
N ARG A 213 -9.24 15.36 -17.35
CA ARG A 213 -9.90 15.93 -16.16
C ARG A 213 -10.27 17.41 -16.31
N HIS A 214 -9.59 18.14 -17.19
CA HIS A 214 -9.88 19.55 -17.43
C HIS A 214 -11.12 19.73 -18.30
N ASP A 215 -11.42 18.77 -19.19
CA ASP A 215 -12.60 18.80 -20.04
C ASP A 215 -13.88 18.51 -19.25
N LEU A 216 -13.79 17.68 -18.20
CA LEU A 216 -14.90 17.35 -17.29
C LEU A 216 -15.18 18.45 -16.25
N GLY A 217 -14.14 19.18 -15.84
CA GLY A 217 -14.23 20.08 -14.69
C GLY A 217 -14.12 19.34 -13.34
N ARG A 218 -13.94 20.13 -12.27
CA ARG A 218 -13.60 19.60 -10.93
C ARG A 218 -14.70 18.71 -10.34
N GLU A 219 -15.95 19.16 -10.40
CA GLU A 219 -17.07 18.47 -9.73
C GLU A 219 -17.34 17.10 -10.35
N GLU A 220 -17.45 17.04 -11.67
CA GLU A 220 -17.67 15.78 -12.39
C GLU A 220 -16.47 14.83 -12.26
N PHE A 221 -15.25 15.36 -12.29
CA PHE A 221 -14.06 14.55 -12.04
C PHE A 221 -14.06 13.94 -10.64
N ILE A 222 -14.41 14.70 -9.60
CA ILE A 222 -14.52 14.19 -8.23
C ILE A 222 -15.58 13.08 -8.15
N LYS A 223 -16.74 13.24 -8.80
CA LYS A 223 -17.77 12.18 -8.87
C LYS A 223 -17.20 10.89 -9.47
N LYS A 224 -16.45 10.99 -10.57
CA LYS A 224 -15.79 9.83 -11.20
C LYS A 224 -14.76 9.16 -10.29
N VAL A 225 -14.01 9.93 -9.50
CA VAL A 225 -13.08 9.38 -8.50
C VAL A 225 -13.82 8.62 -7.40
N TRP A 226 -14.98 9.11 -6.95
CA TRP A 226 -15.80 8.41 -5.96
C TRP A 226 -16.47 7.14 -6.51
N GLU A 227 -16.94 7.17 -7.76
CA GLU A 227 -17.42 5.97 -8.47
C GLU A 227 -16.32 4.89 -8.53
N TRP A 228 -15.11 5.31 -8.94
CA TRP A 228 -13.93 4.44 -8.95
C TRP A 228 -13.63 3.85 -7.56
N LYS A 229 -13.65 4.68 -6.51
CA LYS A 229 -13.46 4.21 -5.13
C LYS A 229 -14.50 3.17 -4.74
N GLY A 230 -15.76 3.34 -5.13
CA GLY A 230 -16.83 2.39 -4.87
C GLY A 230 -16.55 1.03 -5.50
N GLU A 231 -16.17 1.00 -6.77
CA GLU A 231 -15.88 -0.24 -7.49
C GLU A 231 -14.62 -0.95 -6.96
N TYR A 232 -13.50 -0.24 -6.87
CA TYR A 232 -12.22 -0.83 -6.51
C TYR A 232 -12.08 -1.06 -5.00
N GLY A 233 -12.68 -0.21 -4.17
CA GLY A 233 -12.75 -0.44 -2.72
C GLY A 233 -13.47 -1.75 -2.41
N ASN A 234 -14.63 -2.00 -3.02
CA ASN A 234 -15.36 -3.25 -2.84
C ASN A 234 -14.56 -4.48 -3.31
N ARG A 235 -13.78 -4.32 -4.38
CA ARG A 235 -12.90 -5.39 -4.87
C ARG A 235 -11.79 -5.72 -3.88
N ILE A 236 -11.13 -4.71 -3.32
CA ILE A 236 -10.07 -4.87 -2.31
C ILE A 236 -10.60 -5.61 -1.09
N THR A 237 -11.74 -5.16 -0.55
CA THR A 237 -12.34 -5.79 0.64
C THR A 237 -12.76 -7.23 0.37
N THR A 238 -13.30 -7.51 -0.82
CA THR A 238 -13.62 -8.88 -1.26
C THR A 238 -12.37 -9.76 -1.34
N GLN A 239 -11.25 -9.25 -1.86
CA GLN A 239 -10.00 -9.99 -1.93
C GLN A 239 -9.43 -10.30 -0.54
N LEU A 240 -9.46 -9.33 0.39
CA LEU A 240 -9.01 -9.54 1.78
C LEU A 240 -9.88 -10.57 2.53
N ARG A 241 -11.20 -10.52 2.36
CA ARG A 241 -12.12 -11.56 2.86
C ARG A 241 -11.78 -12.91 2.27
N ARG A 242 -11.55 -12.98 0.95
CA ARG A 242 -11.24 -14.24 0.27
C ARG A 242 -9.90 -14.84 0.70
N LEU A 243 -8.91 -14.00 1.03
CA LEU A 243 -7.62 -14.43 1.61
C LEU A 243 -7.77 -14.98 3.03
N GLY A 244 -8.87 -14.65 3.71
CA GLY A 244 -9.18 -15.16 5.03
C GLY A 244 -8.81 -14.22 6.18
N SER A 245 -8.60 -12.93 5.90
CA SER A 245 -8.13 -11.94 6.88
C SER A 245 -9.11 -11.78 8.06
N SER A 246 -8.62 -11.94 9.29
CA SER A 246 -9.40 -11.86 10.54
C SER A 246 -9.51 -10.44 11.10
N VAL A 247 -9.83 -9.49 10.22
CA VAL A 247 -10.03 -8.07 10.52
C VAL A 247 -11.43 -7.78 11.07
N ASP A 248 -11.55 -6.73 11.86
CA ASP A 248 -12.84 -6.24 12.36
C ASP A 248 -13.52 -5.33 11.32
N TRP A 249 -14.29 -5.92 10.41
CA TRP A 249 -15.00 -5.18 9.35
C TRP A 249 -15.99 -4.12 9.86
N SER A 250 -16.46 -4.23 11.11
CA SER A 250 -17.33 -3.21 11.70
C SER A 250 -16.61 -1.86 11.89
N ARG A 251 -15.27 -1.88 11.88
CA ARG A 251 -14.39 -0.72 12.07
C ARG A 251 -13.66 -0.33 10.79
N GLU A 252 -14.13 -0.76 9.63
CA GLU A 252 -13.53 -0.35 8.35
C GLU A 252 -13.48 1.17 8.23
N ARG A 253 -12.33 1.70 7.79
CA ARG A 253 -12.11 3.13 7.56
C ARG A 253 -11.62 3.42 6.16
N PHE A 254 -11.94 4.60 5.68
CA PHE A 254 -11.39 5.15 4.45
C PHE A 254 -10.75 6.49 4.76
N THR A 255 -9.55 6.75 4.26
CA THR A 255 -8.77 7.94 4.67
C THR A 255 -9.48 9.29 4.41
N MET A 256 -10.46 9.34 3.51
CA MET A 256 -11.29 10.51 3.23
C MET A 256 -12.72 10.38 3.79
N ASP A 257 -12.97 9.43 4.70
CA ASP A 257 -14.23 9.41 5.45
C ASP A 257 -14.31 10.56 6.45
N GLU A 258 -15.50 10.80 7.02
CA GLU A 258 -15.75 11.94 7.89
C GLU A 258 -14.83 11.94 9.14
N MET A 259 -14.58 10.77 9.72
CA MET A 259 -13.81 10.64 10.96
C MET A 259 -12.32 10.85 10.70
N CYS A 260 -11.77 10.21 9.66
CA CYS A 260 -10.39 10.39 9.24
C CYS A 260 -10.13 11.83 8.78
N SER A 261 -11.07 12.45 8.04
CA SER A 261 -10.95 13.84 7.61
C SER A 261 -10.91 14.81 8.80
N LYS A 262 -11.78 14.60 9.80
CA LYS A 262 -11.75 15.37 11.06
C LYS A 262 -10.42 15.21 11.80
N ALA A 263 -9.88 13.99 11.86
CA ALA A 263 -8.59 13.73 12.49
C ALA A 263 -7.43 14.47 11.79
N VAL A 264 -7.44 14.54 10.46
CA VAL A 264 -6.43 15.30 9.69
C VAL A 264 -6.56 16.81 9.93
N ILE A 265 -7.78 17.35 9.97
CA ILE A 265 -8.02 18.78 10.27
C ILE A 265 -7.53 19.12 11.69
N GLU A 266 -7.85 18.28 12.66
CA GLU A 266 -7.37 18.44 14.04
C GLU A 266 -5.84 18.42 14.12
N ALA A 267 -5.20 17.44 13.46
CA ALA A 267 -3.74 17.37 13.42
C ALA A 267 -3.11 18.60 12.76
N PHE A 268 -3.71 19.10 11.67
CA PHE A 268 -3.27 20.33 11.02
C PHE A 268 -3.36 21.53 11.96
N ASN A 269 -4.49 21.71 12.65
CA ASN A 269 -4.68 22.82 13.58
C ASN A 269 -3.67 22.77 14.73
N ARG A 270 -3.46 21.59 15.34
CA ARG A 270 -2.45 21.41 16.40
C ARG A 270 -1.05 21.77 15.92
N PHE A 271 -0.63 21.27 14.76
CA PHE A 271 0.70 21.58 14.23
C PHE A 271 0.85 23.06 13.88
N HIS A 272 -0.22 23.74 13.49
CA HIS A 272 -0.20 25.19 13.28
C HIS A 272 -0.11 25.95 14.61
N GLU A 273 -0.91 25.58 15.61
CA GLU A 273 -0.89 26.18 16.96
C GLU A 273 0.46 25.98 17.67
N ASP A 274 1.09 24.82 17.49
CA ASP A 274 2.43 24.51 18.00
C ASP A 274 3.57 25.19 17.22
N GLY A 275 3.26 25.94 16.16
CA GLY A 275 4.25 26.63 15.32
C GLY A 275 5.08 25.70 14.41
N LEU A 276 4.66 24.45 14.20
CA LEU A 276 5.32 23.46 13.35
C LEU A 276 4.96 23.62 11.87
N LEU A 277 3.82 24.25 11.56
CA LEU A 277 3.41 24.59 10.19
C LEU A 277 3.65 26.06 9.91
N TYR A 278 4.23 26.33 8.74
CA TYR A 278 4.44 27.68 8.24
C TYR A 278 4.19 27.74 6.73
N ARG A 279 3.94 28.95 6.23
CA ARG A 279 3.84 29.24 4.80
C ARG A 279 5.00 30.14 4.40
N ALA A 280 5.83 29.68 3.48
CA ALA A 280 6.94 30.45 2.93
C ALA A 280 7.18 30.07 1.47
N GLU A 281 7.82 30.97 0.73
CA GLU A 281 8.32 30.67 -0.61
C GLU A 281 9.62 29.88 -0.50
N ARG A 282 9.63 28.66 -1.02
CA ARG A 282 10.81 27.79 -1.07
C ARG A 282 10.87 27.05 -2.38
N LEU A 283 12.09 26.72 -2.80
CA LEU A 283 12.31 25.81 -3.90
C LEU A 283 11.81 24.42 -3.49
N GLY A 284 10.96 23.83 -4.32
CA GLY A 284 10.43 22.48 -4.12
C GLY A 284 10.29 21.76 -5.45
N ASN A 285 10.02 20.47 -5.40
CA ASN A 285 9.86 19.66 -6.59
C ASN A 285 8.48 19.90 -7.20
N TRP A 286 8.44 20.29 -8.48
CA TRP A 286 7.21 20.51 -9.23
C TRP A 286 7.06 19.51 -10.36
N SER A 287 5.92 18.82 -10.39
CA SER A 287 5.57 17.94 -11.51
C SER A 287 4.76 18.70 -12.56
N CYS A 288 5.36 18.95 -13.73
CA CYS A 288 4.68 19.60 -14.86
C CYS A 288 3.48 18.78 -15.40
N ALA A 289 3.51 17.47 -15.22
CA ALA A 289 2.44 16.58 -15.69
C ALA A 289 1.22 16.61 -14.77
N LEU A 290 1.46 16.51 -13.46
CA LEU A 290 0.39 16.53 -12.45
C LEU A 290 -0.09 17.96 -12.17
N LYS A 291 0.75 18.96 -12.45
CA LYS A 291 0.58 20.36 -12.08
C LYS A 291 0.42 20.51 -10.56
N SER A 292 1.33 19.87 -9.82
CA SER A 292 1.36 19.87 -8.36
C SER A 292 2.80 19.82 -7.85
N ALA A 293 3.00 20.38 -6.66
CA ALA A 293 4.20 20.11 -5.87
C ALA A 293 4.20 18.64 -5.42
N ILE A 294 5.39 18.06 -5.32
CA ILE A 294 5.65 16.71 -4.80
C ILE A 294 6.77 16.78 -3.76
N SER A 295 6.72 15.89 -2.79
CA SER A 295 7.73 15.77 -1.74
C SER A 295 8.99 15.07 -2.23
N ASP A 296 10.12 15.26 -1.56
CA ASP A 296 11.40 14.62 -1.93
C ASP A 296 11.30 13.09 -1.97
N ILE A 297 10.49 12.49 -1.10
CA ILE A 297 10.28 11.03 -1.05
C ILE A 297 9.49 10.49 -2.25
N GLU A 298 8.77 11.35 -2.97
CA GLU A 298 8.04 11.00 -4.20
C GLU A 298 8.90 11.15 -5.45
N VAL A 299 10.13 11.66 -5.33
CA VAL A 299 11.06 11.85 -6.44
C VAL A 299 12.02 10.67 -6.56
N ASP A 300 11.96 9.98 -7.69
CA ASP A 300 12.95 8.97 -8.06
C ASP A 300 14.16 9.63 -8.75
N TYR A 301 15.32 9.55 -8.10
CA TYR A 301 16.57 10.05 -8.67
C TYR A 301 17.20 9.01 -9.61
N ILE A 302 17.43 9.44 -10.86
CA ILE A 302 18.16 8.66 -11.86
C ILE A 302 19.55 9.27 -12.01
N GLU A 303 20.57 8.55 -11.55
CA GLU A 303 21.96 8.94 -11.73
C GLU A 303 22.39 8.68 -13.17
N LEU A 304 23.00 9.69 -13.80
CA LEU A 304 23.50 9.64 -15.17
C LEU A 304 25.01 9.81 -15.13
N GLU A 305 25.75 8.87 -15.73
CA GLU A 305 27.22 8.91 -15.78
C GLU A 305 27.76 10.00 -16.74
N GLY A 306 26.88 10.55 -17.59
CA GLY A 306 27.22 11.62 -18.52
C GLY A 306 26.04 12.03 -19.38
N ARG A 307 26.35 12.78 -20.44
CA ARG A 307 25.38 13.30 -21.41
C ARG A 307 24.50 12.19 -21.98
N THR A 308 23.21 12.23 -21.65
CA THR A 308 22.25 11.18 -21.99
C THR A 308 20.98 11.78 -22.56
N PHE A 309 20.52 11.26 -23.70
CA PHE A 309 19.23 11.64 -24.28
C PHE A 309 18.11 10.74 -23.75
N LEU A 310 17.17 11.32 -22.98
CA LEU A 310 16.04 10.62 -22.39
C LEU A 310 14.72 11.15 -22.95
N GLU A 311 13.75 10.26 -23.11
CA GLU A 311 12.39 10.63 -23.47
C GLU A 311 11.60 11.05 -22.22
N VAL A 312 10.99 12.23 -22.28
CA VAL A 312 10.11 12.73 -21.21
C VAL A 312 8.67 12.48 -21.64
N LYS A 313 8.07 11.40 -21.11
CA LYS A 313 6.73 10.91 -21.52
C LYS A 313 5.61 11.95 -21.48
N THR A 314 5.77 12.98 -20.65
CA THR A 314 4.75 14.00 -20.40
C THR A 314 4.91 15.22 -21.31
N HIS A 315 5.97 15.26 -22.13
CA HIS A 315 6.22 16.33 -23.09
C HIS A 315 5.96 15.82 -24.51
N LYS A 316 5.58 16.72 -25.42
CA LYS A 316 5.32 16.42 -26.85
C LYS A 316 6.60 16.12 -27.66
N GLY A 317 7.71 15.85 -26.99
CA GLY A 317 9.04 15.69 -27.57
C GLY A 317 9.79 17.02 -27.75
N ASN A 318 11.11 16.92 -27.83
CA ASN A 318 12.00 18.03 -28.17
C ASN A 318 12.01 18.24 -29.69
N ALA A 319 11.63 19.43 -30.16
CA ALA A 319 11.62 19.75 -31.60
C ALA A 319 13.01 19.67 -32.26
N ASN A 320 14.08 19.75 -31.45
CA ASN A 320 15.47 19.72 -31.91
C ASN A 320 16.08 18.31 -31.96
N ASP A 321 15.38 17.27 -31.52
CA ASP A 321 15.79 15.86 -31.68
C ASP A 321 14.76 15.11 -32.52
N PRO A 322 15.13 14.44 -33.63
CA PRO A 322 14.20 13.69 -34.47
C PRO A 322 13.44 12.57 -33.74
N LYS A 323 13.96 12.12 -32.58
CA LYS A 323 13.32 11.14 -31.70
C LYS A 323 12.58 11.78 -30.51
N GLY A 324 12.48 13.11 -30.48
CA GLY A 324 11.79 13.87 -29.45
C GLY A 324 12.44 13.81 -28.06
N ARG A 325 13.69 13.40 -27.93
CA ARG A 325 14.35 13.25 -26.62
C ARG A 325 14.96 14.56 -26.12
N TYR A 326 15.00 14.67 -24.80
CA TYR A 326 15.65 15.76 -24.10
C TYR A 326 17.03 15.31 -23.64
N GLU A 327 17.95 16.24 -23.64
CA GLU A 327 19.31 16.01 -23.21
C GLU A 327 19.45 16.27 -21.70
N PHE A 328 20.01 15.31 -20.97
CA PHE A 328 20.25 15.38 -19.53
C PHE A 328 21.71 15.07 -19.21
N GLY A 329 22.14 15.44 -18.00
CA GLY A 329 23.51 15.15 -17.52
C GLY A 329 24.57 16.13 -18.04
N VAL A 330 24.16 17.33 -18.45
CA VAL A 330 25.08 18.42 -18.78
C VAL A 330 25.12 19.39 -17.61
N LEU A 331 26.19 19.34 -16.83
CA LEU A 331 26.62 20.50 -16.05
C LEU A 331 27.62 21.23 -16.94
N THR A 332 27.14 22.22 -17.69
CA THR A 332 28.02 23.27 -18.25
C THR A 332 28.36 24.26 -17.16
#